data_AF-A0A2W2CSC0-F1
#
_entry.id   AF-A0A2W2CSC0-F1
#
_cell.length_a   1.000
_cell.length_b   1.000
_cell.length_c   1.000
_cell.angle_alpha   90.00
_cell.angle_beta   90.00
_cell.angle_gamma   90.00
#
_symmetry.space_group_name_H-M   'P 1'
#
loop_
_entity.id
_entity.type
_entity.pdbx_description
1 polymer ?
#
loop_
_entity_poly.entity_id
_entity_poly.type
_entity_poly.pdbx_seq_one_letter_code
_entity_poly.pdbx_strand_id
1 'polypeptide(L)'
;AKGLPKVKESCETNITNVYVAGDMKKGPATIVKAIADGKAVSKDILSKEGLSNDFDKKVFPINEKKVYSKKGILKDHNCVENESERCLSCSNICELCVDVCPNRANVVINVEGDFSSSHQIVHLDGMCN
;
A
#
# COMPACT_ATOMS: atom_id res chain seq x y z
N ALA A 1 -22.21 8.43 1.34
CA ALA A 1 -21.37 9.42 0.64
C ALA A 1 -22.01 9.73 -0.71
N LYS A 2 -22.38 10.99 -0.97
CA LYS A 2 -22.98 11.40 -2.25
C LYS A 2 -21.88 11.40 -3.32
N GLY A 3 -22.06 10.66 -4.41
CA GLY A 3 -21.18 10.71 -5.59
C GLY A 3 -20.15 9.59 -5.74
N LEU A 4 -20.05 8.64 -4.80
CA LEU A 4 -19.16 7.48 -4.93
C LEU A 4 -19.91 6.25 -5.47
N PRO A 5 -19.28 5.41 -6.31
CA PRO A 5 -19.89 4.22 -6.87
C PRO A 5 -20.19 3.18 -5.77
N LYS A 6 -21.31 2.48 -5.92
CA LYS A 6 -21.59 1.29 -5.11
C LYS A 6 -20.84 0.11 -5.72
N VAL A 7 -19.95 -0.48 -4.93
CA VAL A 7 -19.16 -1.65 -5.36
C VAL A 7 -19.33 -2.83 -4.40
N LYS A 8 -19.10 -4.04 -4.91
CA LYS A 8 -18.96 -5.26 -4.12
C LYS A 8 -17.61 -5.27 -3.37
N GLU A 9 -17.39 -6.30 -2.55
CA GLU A 9 -16.10 -6.52 -1.89
C GLU A 9 -14.95 -6.68 -2.89
N SER A 10 -15.21 -7.34 -4.03
CA SER A 10 -14.28 -7.46 -5.16
C SER A 10 -14.00 -6.16 -5.92
N CYS A 11 -14.58 -5.03 -5.48
CA CYS A 11 -14.53 -3.73 -6.15
C CYS A 11 -15.30 -3.67 -7.47
N GLU A 12 -16.05 -4.71 -7.83
CA GLU A 12 -16.92 -4.71 -9.01
C GLU A 12 -18.09 -3.75 -8.80
N THR A 13 -18.41 -2.97 -9.83
CA THR A 13 -19.54 -2.04 -9.86
C THR A 13 -20.86 -2.77 -10.14
N ASN A 14 -21.93 -2.02 -10.39
CA ASN A 14 -23.18 -2.56 -10.91
C ASN A 14 -23.13 -2.90 -12.42
N ILE A 15 -22.07 -2.51 -13.12
CA ILE A 15 -21.82 -2.88 -14.52
C ILE A 15 -20.88 -4.09 -14.51
N THR A 16 -21.32 -5.18 -15.13
CA THR A 16 -20.56 -6.44 -15.21
C THR A 16 -19.16 -6.22 -15.76
N ASN A 17 -18.15 -6.77 -15.08
CA ASN A 17 -16.74 -6.69 -15.46
C ASN A 17 -16.15 -5.26 -15.46
N VAL A 18 -16.81 -4.31 -14.79
CA VAL A 18 -16.28 -2.96 -14.55
C VAL A 18 -16.02 -2.80 -13.06
N TYR A 19 -14.81 -2.39 -12.72
CA TYR A 19 -14.31 -2.30 -11.34
C TYR A 19 -13.88 -0.88 -11.00
N VAL A 20 -14.00 -0.51 -9.72
CA VAL A 20 -13.50 0.76 -9.18
C VAL A 20 -12.70 0.50 -7.91
N ALA A 21 -11.42 0.86 -7.94
CA ALA A 21 -10.46 0.67 -6.84
C ALA A 21 -9.92 2.01 -6.31
N GLY A 22 -9.31 1.99 -5.13
CA GLY A 22 -8.63 3.15 -4.55
C GLY A 22 -9.59 4.28 -4.18
N ASP A 23 -9.13 5.52 -4.30
CA ASP A 23 -9.86 6.68 -3.80
C ASP A 23 -11.22 6.89 -4.47
N MET A 24 -11.39 6.45 -5.72
CA MET A 24 -12.67 6.49 -6.42
C MET A 24 -13.72 5.56 -5.79
N LYS A 25 -13.32 4.58 -4.99
CA LYS A 25 -14.21 3.59 -4.35
C LYS A 25 -14.89 4.14 -3.10
N LYS A 26 -14.11 4.78 -2.20
CA LYS A 26 -14.57 5.20 -0.86
C LYS A 26 -14.06 6.57 -0.41
N GLY A 27 -13.39 7.33 -1.29
CA GLY A 27 -12.68 8.56 -0.96
C GLY A 27 -11.22 8.33 -0.55
N PRO A 28 -10.47 9.41 -0.26
CA PRO A 28 -9.04 9.35 0.02
C PRO A 28 -8.67 8.34 1.11
N ALA A 29 -7.69 7.49 0.80
CA ALA A 29 -7.20 6.46 1.71
C ALA A 29 -5.67 6.37 1.69
N THR A 30 -5.12 5.21 2.06
CA THR A 30 -3.67 4.95 1.94
C THR A 30 -3.39 4.22 0.63
N ILE A 31 -2.18 4.40 0.08
CA ILE A 31 -1.76 3.67 -1.12
C ILE A 31 -1.86 2.15 -0.94
N VAL A 32 -1.62 1.65 0.27
CA VAL A 32 -1.76 0.23 0.65
C VAL A 32 -3.21 -0.25 0.48
N LYS A 33 -4.21 0.58 0.79
CA LYS A 33 -5.63 0.24 0.58
C LYS A 33 -5.95 0.20 -0.92
N ALA A 34 -5.42 1.12 -1.72
CA ALA A 34 -5.59 1.07 -3.18
C ALA A 34 -4.94 -0.19 -3.80
N ILE A 35 -3.76 -0.59 -3.34
CA ILE A 35 -3.10 -1.83 -3.74
C ILE A 35 -3.94 -3.06 -3.33
N ALA A 36 -4.51 -3.06 -2.12
CA ALA A 36 -5.39 -4.12 -1.64
C ALA A 36 -6.66 -4.25 -2.49
N ASP A 37 -7.25 -3.13 -2.92
CA ASP A 37 -8.38 -3.13 -3.86
C ASP A 37 -7.97 -3.74 -5.21
N GLY A 38 -6.79 -3.39 -5.74
CA GLY A 38 -6.25 -3.99 -6.96
C GLY A 38 -6.12 -5.52 -6.86
N LYS A 39 -5.61 -6.02 -5.73
CA LYS A 39 -5.56 -7.47 -5.45
C LYS A 39 -6.95 -8.11 -5.42
N ALA A 40 -7.95 -7.43 -4.85
CA ALA A 40 -9.33 -7.94 -4.82
C ALA A 40 -9.93 -8.02 -6.24
N VAL A 41 -9.68 -7.01 -7.08
CA VAL A 41 -10.09 -7.00 -8.49
C VAL A 41 -9.44 -8.15 -9.25
N SER A 42 -8.12 -8.32 -9.14
CA SER A 42 -7.39 -9.40 -9.83
C SER A 42 -7.90 -10.78 -9.45
N LYS A 43 -8.21 -11.01 -8.16
CA LYS A 43 -8.77 -12.29 -7.69
C LYS A 43 -10.14 -12.59 -8.29
N ASP A 44 -11.01 -11.59 -8.37
CA ASP A 44 -12.35 -11.73 -8.94
C ASP A 44 -12.29 -12.03 -10.44
N ILE A 45 -11.43 -11.32 -11.18
CA ILE A 45 -11.20 -11.58 -12.61
C ILE A 45 -10.67 -13.00 -12.83
N LEU A 46 -9.62 -13.41 -12.11
CA LEU A 46 -9.07 -14.77 -12.24
C LEU A 46 -10.12 -15.84 -11.94
N SER A 47 -10.94 -15.65 -10.91
CA SER A 47 -12.03 -16.56 -10.58
C SER A 47 -13.08 -16.65 -11.69
N LYS A 48 -13.42 -15.54 -12.35
CA LYS A 48 -14.39 -15.52 -13.47
C LYS A 48 -13.85 -16.20 -14.72
N GLU A 49 -12.55 -16.07 -14.97
CA GLU A 49 -11.86 -16.73 -16.08
C GLU A 49 -11.51 -18.21 -15.80
N GLY A 50 -11.86 -18.73 -14.62
CA GLY A 50 -11.55 -20.12 -14.23
C GLY A 50 -10.05 -20.37 -14.00
N LEU A 51 -9.28 -19.32 -13.72
CA LEU A 51 -7.84 -19.38 -13.48
C LEU A 51 -7.53 -19.45 -11.98
N SER A 52 -6.58 -20.31 -11.61
CA SER A 52 -6.05 -20.35 -10.25
C SER A 52 -5.13 -19.16 -9.97
N ASN A 53 -4.93 -18.85 -8.69
CA ASN A 53 -3.98 -17.83 -8.24
C ASN A 53 -3.18 -18.35 -7.05
N ASP A 54 -1.99 -17.81 -6.87
CA ASP A 54 -1.02 -18.13 -5.81
C ASP A 54 -1.00 -17.07 -4.69
N PHE A 55 -2.10 -16.32 -4.53
CA PHE A 55 -2.19 -15.25 -3.54
C PHE A 55 -2.39 -15.78 -2.11
N ASP A 56 -1.41 -16.51 -1.61
CA ASP A 56 -1.36 -16.97 -0.23
C ASP A 56 -1.05 -15.81 0.72
N LYS A 57 -1.83 -15.69 1.80
CA LYS A 57 -1.54 -14.73 2.86
C LYS A 57 -0.42 -15.29 3.73
N LYS A 58 0.81 -14.94 3.40
CA LYS A 58 1.97 -15.23 4.25
C LYS A 58 2.19 -14.07 5.22
N VAL A 59 2.09 -14.36 6.52
CA VAL A 59 2.43 -13.40 7.57
C VAL A 59 3.89 -13.64 7.94
N PHE A 60 4.75 -12.66 7.64
CA PHE A 60 6.15 -12.72 8.02
C PHE A 60 6.39 -11.76 9.20
N PRO A 61 7.12 -12.19 10.25
CA PRO A 61 7.58 -11.26 11.27
C PRO A 61 8.51 -10.24 10.63
N ILE A 62 8.26 -8.96 10.89
CA ILE A 62 9.05 -7.88 10.32
C ILE A 62 10.18 -7.51 11.25
N ASN A 63 11.36 -7.41 10.66
CA ASN A 63 12.52 -6.82 11.28
C ASN A 63 12.70 -5.41 10.71
N GLU A 64 12.34 -4.39 11.50
CA GLU A 64 12.42 -2.98 11.11
C GLU A 64 13.81 -2.60 10.63
N LYS A 65 14.86 -3.04 11.33
CA LYS A 65 16.26 -2.76 10.94
C LYS A 65 16.57 -3.26 9.54
N LYS A 66 16.07 -4.44 9.16
CA LYS A 66 16.25 -5.01 7.81
C LYS A 66 15.44 -4.26 6.75
N VAL A 67 14.30 -3.68 7.11
CA VAL A 67 13.52 -2.83 6.20
C VAL A 67 14.24 -1.51 5.99
N TYR A 68 14.63 -0.84 7.08
CA TYR A 68 15.32 0.45 7.04
C TYR A 68 16.69 0.38 6.37
N SER A 69 17.42 -0.73 6.49
CA SER A 69 18.70 -0.91 5.79
C SER A 69 18.58 -0.92 4.27
N LYS A 70 17.37 -1.05 3.71
CA LYS A 70 17.12 -1.02 2.26
C LYS A 70 16.73 0.37 1.76
N LYS A 71 16.31 1.27 2.64
CA LYS A 71 15.82 2.59 2.25
C LYS A 71 16.92 3.40 1.59
N GLY A 72 16.57 4.08 0.50
CA GLY A 72 17.51 4.88 -0.29
C GLY A 72 18.53 4.08 -1.10
N ILE A 73 18.52 2.75 -1.05
CA ILE A 73 19.36 1.91 -1.91
C ILE A 73 18.61 1.63 -3.20
N LEU A 74 19.00 2.34 -4.27
CA LEU A 74 18.53 2.03 -5.62
C LEU A 74 19.17 0.72 -6.08
N LYS A 75 18.34 -0.28 -6.34
CA LYS A 75 18.72 -1.53 -7.00
C LYS A 75 17.89 -1.65 -8.26
N ASP A 76 18.53 -2.00 -9.36
CA ASP A 76 17.83 -2.40 -10.57
C ASP A 76 16.97 -3.64 -10.33
N HIS A 77 16.05 -3.89 -11.26
CA HIS A 77 15.30 -5.14 -11.24
C HIS A 77 16.29 -6.32 -11.27
N ASN A 78 16.02 -7.33 -10.44
CA ASN A 78 16.79 -8.57 -10.47
C ASN A 78 15.93 -9.68 -11.11
N CYS A 79 16.27 -10.94 -10.87
CA CYS A 79 15.42 -12.07 -11.18
C CYS A 79 14.16 -12.11 -10.29
N VAL A 80 13.12 -12.78 -10.77
CA VAL A 80 11.78 -12.83 -10.15
C VAL A 80 11.85 -13.33 -8.70
N GLU A 81 12.75 -14.27 -8.42
CA GLU A 81 12.92 -14.91 -7.12
C GLU A 81 13.45 -13.94 -6.05
N ASN A 82 14.29 -12.98 -6.45
CA ASN A 82 14.97 -12.05 -5.55
C ASN A 82 14.34 -10.66 -5.52
N GLU A 83 13.34 -10.38 -6.36
CA GLU A 83 12.70 -9.06 -6.44
C GLU A 83 12.09 -8.62 -5.09
N SER A 84 11.62 -9.59 -4.30
CA SER A 84 11.10 -9.34 -2.94
C SER A 84 12.12 -8.73 -1.98
N GLU A 85 13.43 -8.87 -2.24
CA GLU A 85 14.48 -8.30 -1.40
C GLU A 85 14.45 -6.78 -1.36
N ARG A 86 13.96 -6.13 -2.42
CA ARG A 86 13.80 -4.67 -2.52
C ARG A 86 12.56 -4.14 -1.80
N CYS A 87 11.63 -5.02 -1.42
CA CYS A 87 10.38 -4.62 -0.76
C CYS A 87 10.65 -3.94 0.60
N LEU A 88 9.98 -2.80 0.81
CA LEU A 88 9.99 -1.99 2.04
C LEU A 88 8.84 -2.32 3.01
N SER A 89 8.08 -3.39 2.76
CA SER A 89 7.03 -3.87 3.67
C SER A 89 5.95 -2.82 4.03
N CYS A 90 5.52 -2.03 3.04
CA CYS A 90 4.54 -0.96 3.23
C CYS A 90 3.18 -1.41 3.79
N SER A 91 2.84 -2.70 3.68
CA SER A 91 1.65 -3.30 4.30
C SER A 91 1.69 -3.30 5.83
N ASN A 92 2.87 -3.08 6.42
CA ASN A 92 3.09 -3.13 7.85
C ASN A 92 3.64 -1.81 8.40
N ILE A 93 4.61 -1.20 7.69
CA ILE A 93 5.19 0.11 8.05
C ILE A 93 5.11 0.98 6.80
N CYS A 94 4.15 1.90 6.78
CA CYS A 94 3.95 2.80 5.65
C CYS A 94 4.61 4.15 5.93
N GLU A 95 5.78 4.37 5.35
CA GLU A 95 6.56 5.61 5.45
C GLU A 95 6.86 6.20 4.06
N LEU A 96 6.09 5.79 3.05
CA LEU A 96 6.39 6.13 1.66
C LEU A 96 6.48 7.65 1.44
N CYS A 97 5.59 8.43 2.05
CA CYS A 97 5.61 9.90 1.93
C CYS A 97 6.85 10.54 2.56
N VAL A 98 7.51 9.89 3.51
CA VAL A 98 8.82 10.31 4.08
C VAL A 98 9.93 9.97 3.09
N ASP A 99 9.87 8.79 2.48
CA ASP A 99 10.89 8.30 1.57
C ASP A 99 10.87 9.03 0.20
N VAL A 100 9.70 9.42 -0.30
CA VAL A 100 9.56 10.06 -1.62
C VAL A 100 9.57 11.59 -1.59
N CYS A 101 9.49 12.22 -0.41
CA CYS A 101 9.42 13.68 -0.33
C CYS A 101 10.75 14.29 -0.78
N PRO A 102 10.79 15.07 -1.88
CA PRO A 102 12.04 15.66 -2.38
C PRO A 102 12.63 16.67 -1.39
N ASN A 103 11.76 17.38 -0.67
CA ASN A 103 12.15 18.40 0.30
C ASN A 103 12.39 17.83 1.71
N ARG A 104 12.16 16.53 1.92
CA ARG A 104 12.18 15.87 3.25
C ARG A 104 11.29 16.56 4.29
N ALA A 105 10.18 17.15 3.85
CA ALA A 105 9.22 17.82 4.72
C ALA A 105 8.35 16.85 5.52
N ASN A 106 8.30 15.57 5.16
CA ASN A 106 7.62 14.54 5.94
C ASN A 106 8.63 13.80 6.81
N VAL A 107 8.38 13.74 8.13
CA VAL A 107 9.28 13.11 9.09
C VAL A 107 8.52 12.10 9.94
N VAL A 108 9.12 10.93 10.16
CA VAL A 108 8.60 9.93 11.10
C VAL A 108 8.92 10.37 12.52
N ILE A 109 7.90 10.36 13.38
CA ILE A 109 8.05 10.53 14.83
C ILE A 109 7.48 9.30 15.54
N ASN A 110 8.15 8.91 16.62
CA ASN A 110 7.66 7.89 17.52
C ASN A 110 6.88 8.56 18.64
N VAL A 111 5.63 8.15 18.81
CA VAL A 111 4.76 8.63 19.88
C VAL A 111 4.37 7.48 20.80
N GLU A 112 4.27 7.79 22.08
CA GLU A 112 3.71 6.90 23.09
C GLU A 112 2.21 7.18 23.25
N GLY A 113 1.42 6.15 23.59
CA GLY A 113 -0.02 6.28 23.85
C GLY A 113 -0.88 5.26 23.11
N ASP A 114 -2.19 5.41 23.25
CA ASP A 114 -3.20 4.47 22.73
C ASP A 114 -3.52 4.70 21.24
N PHE A 115 -2.48 4.71 20.40
CA PHE A 115 -2.62 4.78 18.95
C PHE A 115 -2.56 3.39 18.32
N SER A 116 -3.19 3.23 17.16
CA SER A 116 -3.08 1.99 16.37
C SER A 116 -1.68 1.74 15.83
N SER A 117 -0.80 2.75 15.83
CA SER A 117 0.59 2.70 15.41
C SER A 117 1.40 3.71 16.24
N SER A 118 2.55 3.32 16.77
CA SER A 118 3.51 4.23 17.41
C SER A 118 4.28 5.09 16.40
N HIS A 119 4.32 4.65 15.13
CA HIS A 119 4.92 5.39 14.02
C HIS A 119 3.90 6.37 13.47
N GLN A 120 4.14 7.66 13.65
CA GLN A 120 3.34 8.76 13.11
C GLN A 120 4.19 9.60 12.16
N ILE A 121 3.56 10.30 11.23
CA ILE A 121 4.24 11.15 10.25
C ILE A 121 3.75 12.57 10.41
N VAL A 122 4.69 13.50 10.58
CA VAL A 122 4.43 14.94 10.67
C VAL A 122 4.96 15.61 9.41
N HIS A 123 4.13 16.46 8.82
CA HIS A 123 4.53 17.36 7.75
C HIS A 123 5.08 18.66 8.36
N LEU A 124 6.26 19.08 7.92
CA LEU A 124 6.95 20.29 8.33
C LEU A 124 6.86 21.32 7.22
N ASP A 125 5.83 22.16 7.27
CA ASP A 125 5.52 23.17 6.24
C ASP A 125 6.74 24.02 5.87
N GLY A 126 7.55 24.43 6.85
CA GLY A 126 8.74 25.25 6.62
C GLY A 126 9.86 24.56 5.83
N MET A 127 9.80 23.24 5.68
CA MET A 127 10.68 22.48 4.80
C MET A 127 10.04 22.22 3.44
N CYS A 128 8.74 22.49 3.26
CA CYS A 128 8.05 22.29 2.00
C CYS A 128 8.22 23.53 1.11
N ASN A 129 9.12 23.45 0.13
CA ASN A 129 9.25 24.43 -0.96
C ASN A 129 8.13 24.27 -1.98
#